data_AF-A0A536VQX9-F1
#
_entry.id   AF-A0A536VQX9-F1
#
_cell.length_a   1.000
_cell.length_b   1.000
_cell.length_c   1.000
_cell.angle_alpha   90.00
_cell.angle_beta   90.00
_cell.angle_gamma   90.00
#
_symmetry.space_group_name_H-M   'P 1'
#
loop_
_entity.id
_entity.type
_entity.pdbx_description
1 polymer ?
#
loop_
_entity_poly.entity_id
_entity_poly.type
_entity_poly.pdbx_seq_one_letter_code
_entity_poly.pdbx_strand_id
1 'polypeptide(L)'
;MARAMNAMSESASQSASVARQSLAAAQKGTQAVQNSISGMNEIREQIQETSKRIKRLGESSQEIGEIVELISDITEQTNVLALNAAIQAASAGEAGRGFTVVAEEVQRLAERSAEATKQIGAIVKTIQTDTQDAVSAMEKSTQGVVEGAKLSDAAGQALSEIGLVSQQLAQLIEGITTTTEQQARSANTVATNMQDILSITQQTTEGTKRTAVSIGQLAELAKELKGSVSGFKIA
;
A
#
# COMPACT_ATOMS: atom_id res chain seq x y z
N MET A 1 -7.78 37.59 25.53
CA MET A 1 -6.57 36.75 25.42
C MET A 1 -6.76 35.36 26.02
N ALA A 2 -7.13 35.19 27.30
CA ALA A 2 -7.28 33.86 27.93
C ALA A 2 -8.15 32.87 27.14
N ARG A 3 -9.33 33.30 26.64
CA ARG A 3 -10.19 32.46 25.78
C ARG A 3 -9.52 32.02 24.47
N ALA A 4 -8.73 32.89 23.85
CA ALA A 4 -8.02 32.58 22.60
C ALA A 4 -6.86 31.60 22.85
N MET A 5 -6.15 31.73 23.98
CA MET A 5 -5.09 30.79 24.36
C MET A 5 -5.67 29.42 24.69
N ASN A 6 -6.78 29.33 25.43
CA ASN A 6 -7.46 28.06 25.70
C ASN A 6 -7.91 27.37 24.41
N ALA A 7 -8.52 28.11 23.48
CA ALA A 7 -8.92 27.57 22.18
C ALA A 7 -7.71 27.08 21.35
N MET A 8 -6.57 27.77 21.43
CA MET A 8 -5.34 27.36 20.76
C MET A 8 -4.74 26.09 21.37
N SER A 9 -4.71 25.96 22.70
CA SER A 9 -4.29 24.74 23.39
C SER A 9 -5.20 23.55 23.06
N GLU A 10 -6.51 23.77 23.01
CA GLU A 10 -7.47 22.72 22.64
C GLU A 10 -7.29 22.26 21.19
N SER A 11 -7.13 23.20 20.25
CA SER A 11 -6.86 22.91 18.84
C SER A 11 -5.52 22.20 18.64
N ALA A 12 -4.48 22.59 19.39
CA ALA A 12 -3.19 21.90 19.41
C ALA A 12 -3.35 20.46 19.92
N SER A 13 -4.01 20.26 21.06
CA SER A 13 -4.26 18.91 21.60
C SER A 13 -5.01 18.01 20.61
N GLN A 14 -6.05 18.53 19.97
CA GLN A 14 -6.80 17.82 18.93
C GLN A 14 -5.91 17.47 17.74
N SER A 15 -5.10 18.42 17.26
CA SER A 15 -4.17 18.21 16.15
C SER A 15 -3.12 17.14 16.48
N ALA A 16 -2.59 17.13 17.71
CA ALA A 16 -1.64 16.11 18.16
C ALA A 16 -2.29 14.72 18.22
N SER A 17 -3.58 14.64 18.58
CA SER A 17 -4.34 13.40 18.52
C SER A 17 -4.47 12.89 17.08
N VAL A 18 -4.83 13.76 16.13
CA VAL A 18 -4.94 13.42 14.70
C VAL A 18 -3.59 12.99 14.12
N ALA A 19 -2.50 13.68 14.48
CA ALA A 19 -1.14 13.31 14.07
C ALA A 19 -0.76 11.90 14.57
N ARG A 20 -1.06 11.59 15.83
CA ARG A 20 -0.82 10.25 16.41
C ARG A 20 -1.68 9.16 15.77
N GLN A 21 -2.94 9.46 15.46
CA GLN A 21 -3.81 8.53 14.72
C GLN A 21 -3.30 8.29 13.30
N SER A 22 -2.84 9.34 12.62
CA SER A 22 -2.25 9.24 11.28
C SER A 22 -0.98 8.39 11.28
N LEU A 23 -0.11 8.55 12.29
CA LEU A 23 1.06 7.71 12.49
C LEU A 23 0.68 6.23 12.68
N ALA A 24 -0.30 5.95 13.55
CA ALA A 24 -0.76 4.58 13.79
C ALA A 24 -1.38 3.95 12.53
N ALA A 25 -2.15 4.72 11.75
CA ALA A 25 -2.72 4.28 10.48
C ALA A 25 -1.64 3.99 9.44
N ALA A 26 -0.63 4.86 9.34
CA ALA A 26 0.52 4.67 8.46
C ALA A 26 1.31 3.41 8.82
N GLN A 27 1.62 3.20 10.11
CA GLN A 27 2.29 1.98 10.58
C GLN A 27 1.51 0.70 10.27
N LYS A 28 0.19 0.71 10.51
CA LYS A 28 -0.69 -0.41 10.15
C LYS A 28 -0.70 -0.65 8.65
N GLY A 29 -0.73 0.41 7.85
CA GLY A 29 -0.61 0.35 6.39
C GLY A 29 0.70 -0.28 5.96
N THR A 30 1.83 0.17 6.52
CA THR A 30 3.16 -0.38 6.22
C THR A 30 3.23 -1.87 6.53
N GLN A 31 2.68 -2.32 7.67
CA GLN A 31 2.61 -3.75 7.99
C GLN A 31 1.76 -4.53 6.98
N ALA A 32 0.61 -3.99 6.57
CA ALA A 32 -0.25 -4.63 5.57
C ALA A 32 0.46 -4.75 4.22
N VAL A 33 1.20 -3.72 3.81
CA VAL A 33 2.04 -3.74 2.60
C VAL A 33 3.14 -4.78 2.71
N GLN A 34 3.87 -4.86 3.82
CA GLN A 34 4.91 -5.87 4.04
C GLN A 34 4.35 -7.29 3.94
N ASN A 35 3.18 -7.54 4.54
CA ASN A 35 2.50 -8.83 4.43
C ASN A 35 2.11 -9.13 2.98
N SER A 36 1.65 -8.12 2.23
CA SER A 36 1.34 -8.27 0.80
C SER A 36 2.58 -8.60 -0.03
N ILE A 37 3.72 -7.95 0.22
CA ILE A 37 5.00 -8.26 -0.44
C ILE A 37 5.44 -9.69 -0.13
N SER A 38 5.32 -10.13 1.12
CA SER A 38 5.60 -11.53 1.51
C SER A 38 4.71 -12.50 0.74
N GLY A 39 3.40 -12.25 0.70
CA GLY A 39 2.46 -13.08 -0.06
C GLY A 39 2.77 -13.12 -1.57
N MET A 40 3.19 -11.99 -2.16
CA MET A 40 3.64 -11.96 -3.55
C MET A 40 4.89 -12.83 -3.77
N ASN A 41 5.84 -12.83 -2.84
CA ASN A 41 7.01 -13.70 -2.94
C ASN A 41 6.64 -15.19 -2.84
N GLU A 42 5.72 -15.56 -1.96
CA GLU A 42 5.20 -16.94 -1.84
C GLU A 42 4.49 -17.38 -3.13
N ILE A 43 3.62 -16.52 -3.68
CA ILE A 43 2.95 -16.78 -4.97
C ILE A 43 3.98 -16.97 -6.09
N ARG A 44 5.04 -16.15 -6.12
CA ARG A 44 6.11 -16.28 -7.11
C ARG A 44 6.81 -17.65 -7.02
N GLU A 45 7.09 -18.12 -5.81
CA GLU A 45 7.70 -19.44 -5.59
C GLU A 45 6.78 -20.57 -6.06
N GLN A 46 5.49 -20.50 -5.72
CA GLN A 46 4.48 -21.47 -6.17
C GLN A 46 4.34 -21.50 -7.70
N ILE A 47 4.36 -20.34 -8.37
CA ILE A 47 4.34 -20.25 -9.83
C ILE A 47 5.58 -20.92 -10.42
N GLN A 48 6.77 -20.69 -9.86
CA GLN A 48 8.00 -21.32 -10.33
C GLN A 48 7.98 -22.84 -10.16
N GLU A 49 7.49 -23.35 -9.04
CA GLU A 49 7.33 -24.79 -8.83
C GLU A 49 6.34 -25.40 -9.81
N THR A 50 5.21 -24.72 -10.03
CA THR A 50 4.17 -25.16 -10.97
C THR A 50 4.71 -25.17 -12.40
N SER A 51 5.44 -24.14 -12.82
CA SER A 51 6.11 -24.08 -14.12
C SER A 51 7.08 -25.26 -14.33
N LYS A 52 7.88 -25.62 -13.31
CA LYS A 52 8.76 -26.81 -13.37
C LYS A 52 7.98 -28.12 -13.52
N ARG A 53 6.82 -28.25 -12.85
CA ARG A 53 5.95 -29.44 -12.97
C ARG A 53 5.36 -29.53 -14.37
N ILE A 54 4.89 -28.41 -14.93
CA ILE A 54 4.32 -28.37 -16.29
C ILE A 54 5.40 -28.65 -17.35
N LYS A 55 6.61 -28.11 -17.21
CA LYS A 55 7.72 -28.41 -18.13
C LYS A 55 8.04 -29.90 -18.18
N ARG A 56 8.13 -30.57 -17.03
CA ARG A 56 8.29 -32.03 -16.96
C ARG A 56 7.13 -32.78 -17.62
N LEU A 57 5.91 -32.29 -17.47
CA LEU A 57 4.75 -32.87 -18.17
C LEU A 57 4.87 -32.73 -19.70
N GLY A 58 5.35 -31.57 -20.17
CA GLY A 58 5.65 -31.35 -21.59
C GLY A 58 6.72 -32.31 -22.12
N GLU A 59 7.81 -32.49 -21.38
CA GLU A 59 8.88 -33.46 -21.70
C GLU A 59 8.33 -34.91 -21.77
N SER A 60 7.59 -35.35 -20.76
CA SER A 60 6.95 -36.69 -20.77
C SER A 60 5.94 -36.83 -21.91
N SER A 61 5.19 -35.78 -22.24
CA SER A 61 4.27 -35.79 -23.37
C SER A 61 4.99 -35.84 -24.72
N GLN A 62 6.23 -35.36 -24.81
CA GLN A 62 7.06 -35.50 -26.00
C GLN A 62 7.57 -36.93 -26.14
N GLU A 63 8.07 -37.55 -25.06
CA GLU A 63 8.46 -38.97 -25.05
C GLU A 63 7.30 -39.89 -25.44
N ILE A 64 6.08 -39.63 -24.93
CA ILE A 64 4.89 -40.38 -25.34
C ILE A 64 4.60 -40.19 -26.83
N GLY A 65 4.79 -38.96 -27.36
CA GLY A 65 4.63 -38.69 -28.78
C GLY A 65 5.54 -39.54 -29.67
N GLU A 66 6.81 -39.68 -29.29
CA GLU A 66 7.79 -40.53 -29.98
C GLU A 66 7.39 -42.02 -29.94
N ILE A 67 6.87 -42.49 -28.80
CA ILE A 67 6.36 -43.87 -28.66
C ILE A 67 5.13 -44.10 -29.55
N VAL A 68 4.21 -43.14 -29.60
CA VAL A 68 3.01 -43.21 -30.45
C VAL A 68 3.39 -43.27 -31.93
N GLU A 69 4.38 -42.49 -32.37
CA GLU A 69 4.91 -42.54 -33.73
C GLU A 69 5.52 -43.91 -34.04
N LEU A 70 6.36 -44.45 -33.14
CA LEU A 70 6.91 -45.80 -33.29
C LEU A 70 5.83 -46.90 -33.36
N ILE A 71 4.78 -46.81 -32.54
CA ILE A 71 3.66 -47.76 -32.61
C ILE A 71 2.93 -47.64 -33.95
N SER A 72 2.76 -46.42 -34.47
CA SER A 72 2.15 -46.19 -35.79
C SER A 72 2.95 -46.91 -36.88
N ASP A 73 4.27 -46.75 -36.88
CA ASP A 73 5.17 -47.43 -37.83
C ASP A 73 5.07 -48.96 -37.72
N ILE A 74 5.03 -49.50 -36.48
CA ILE A 74 4.87 -50.94 -36.25
C ILE A 74 3.52 -51.44 -36.76
N THR A 75 2.44 -50.69 -36.53
CA THR A 75 1.10 -51.07 -37.01
C THR A 75 1.02 -51.05 -38.53
N GLU A 76 1.67 -50.09 -39.19
CA GLU A 76 1.76 -50.03 -40.65
C GLU A 76 2.57 -51.21 -41.23
N GLN A 77 3.72 -51.52 -40.64
CA GLN A 77 4.51 -52.69 -41.04
C GLN A 77 3.75 -54.00 -40.83
N THR A 78 3.03 -54.13 -39.71
CA THR A 78 2.19 -55.30 -39.40
C THR A 78 1.06 -55.44 -40.40
N ASN A 79 0.45 -54.33 -40.82
CA ASN A 79 -0.58 -54.31 -41.85
C ASN A 79 -0.04 -54.81 -43.21
N VAL A 80 1.14 -54.33 -43.61
CA VAL A 80 1.82 -54.79 -44.85
C VAL A 80 2.21 -56.27 -44.76
N LEU A 81 2.72 -56.74 -43.62
CA LEU A 81 3.05 -58.15 -43.38
C LEU A 81 1.81 -59.04 -43.46
N ALA A 82 0.69 -58.63 -42.86
CA ALA A 82 -0.57 -59.34 -42.89
C ALA A 82 -1.13 -59.45 -44.32
N LEU A 83 -1.08 -58.36 -45.09
CA LEU A 83 -1.48 -58.35 -46.50
C LEU A 83 -0.64 -59.32 -47.33
N ASN A 84 0.69 -59.29 -47.17
CA ASN A 84 1.59 -60.21 -47.88
C ASN A 84 1.32 -61.68 -47.51
N ALA A 85 1.03 -61.96 -46.23
CA ALA A 85 0.65 -63.28 -45.76
C ALA A 85 -0.69 -63.74 -46.36
N ALA A 86 -1.68 -62.85 -46.46
CA ALA A 86 -2.97 -63.14 -47.08
C ALA A 86 -2.81 -63.48 -48.57
N ILE A 87 -1.99 -62.72 -49.31
CA ILE A 87 -1.67 -62.98 -50.72
C ILE A 87 -1.00 -64.36 -50.90
N GLN A 88 0.01 -64.67 -50.07
CA GLN A 88 0.70 -65.96 -50.13
C GLN A 88 -0.22 -67.13 -49.75
N ALA A 89 -1.06 -66.97 -48.72
CA ALA A 89 -2.03 -67.96 -48.31
C ALA A 89 -3.08 -68.24 -49.40
N ALA A 90 -3.55 -67.19 -50.09
CA ALA A 90 -4.43 -67.34 -51.26
C ALA A 90 -3.77 -68.10 -52.42
N SER A 91 -2.46 -67.92 -52.62
CA SER A 91 -1.69 -68.64 -53.66
C SER A 91 -1.57 -70.15 -53.39
N ALA A 92 -1.62 -70.57 -52.11
CA ALA A 92 -1.54 -71.97 -51.70
C ALA A 92 -2.87 -72.73 -51.83
N GLY A 93 -3.95 -72.09 -52.30
CA GLY A 93 -5.25 -72.72 -52.55
C GLY A 93 -5.92 -73.28 -51.29
N GLU A 94 -6.48 -74.49 -51.37
CA GLU A 94 -7.20 -75.14 -50.26
C GLU A 94 -6.33 -75.37 -49.01
N ALA A 95 -5.02 -75.58 -49.17
CA ALA A 95 -4.08 -75.75 -48.04
C ALA A 95 -3.82 -74.45 -47.26
N GLY A 96 -3.99 -73.28 -47.90
CA GLY A 96 -3.74 -71.96 -47.31
C GLY A 96 -4.96 -71.31 -46.64
N ARG A 97 -6.14 -71.92 -46.76
CA ARG A 97 -7.42 -71.32 -46.36
C ARG A 97 -7.49 -70.91 -44.88
N GLY A 98 -6.90 -71.71 -43.99
CA GLY A 98 -6.78 -71.38 -42.56
C GLY A 98 -5.81 -70.22 -42.29
N PHE A 99 -4.73 -70.10 -43.07
CA PHE A 99 -3.77 -69.01 -42.97
C PHE A 99 -4.32 -67.69 -43.50
N THR A 100 -5.18 -67.71 -44.53
CA THR A 100 -5.86 -66.52 -45.06
C THR A 100 -6.73 -65.86 -43.98
N VAL A 101 -7.52 -66.65 -43.24
CA VAL A 101 -8.39 -66.12 -42.16
C VAL A 101 -7.57 -65.48 -41.05
N VAL A 102 -6.43 -66.09 -40.68
CA VAL A 102 -5.52 -65.51 -39.67
C VAL A 102 -4.90 -64.22 -40.18
N ALA A 103 -4.45 -64.18 -41.44
CA ALA A 103 -3.86 -62.97 -42.03
C ALA A 103 -4.86 -61.81 -42.10
N GLU A 104 -6.12 -62.06 -42.49
CA GLU A 104 -7.19 -61.06 -42.49
C GLU A 104 -7.50 -60.52 -41.08
N GLU A 105 -7.51 -61.37 -40.05
CA GLU A 105 -7.74 -60.92 -38.68
C GLU A 105 -6.56 -60.12 -38.12
N VAL A 106 -5.32 -60.48 -38.48
CA VAL A 106 -4.12 -59.68 -38.13
C VAL A 106 -4.16 -58.33 -38.82
N GLN A 107 -4.57 -58.27 -40.10
CA GLN A 107 -4.73 -57.02 -40.83
C GLN A 107 -5.77 -56.11 -40.16
N ARG A 108 -6.94 -56.67 -39.82
CA ARG A 108 -8.01 -55.94 -39.12
C ARG A 108 -7.56 -55.43 -37.75
N LEU A 109 -6.75 -56.21 -37.03
CA LEU A 109 -6.18 -55.78 -35.75
C LEU A 109 -5.17 -54.65 -35.94
N ALA A 110 -4.32 -54.71 -36.97
CA ALA A 110 -3.35 -53.67 -37.31
C ALA A 110 -4.06 -52.35 -37.67
N GLU A 111 -5.11 -52.38 -38.49
CA GLU A 111 -5.93 -51.22 -38.83
C GLU A 111 -6.58 -50.57 -37.60
N ARG A 112 -7.15 -51.40 -36.70
CA ARG A 112 -7.74 -50.91 -35.44
C ARG A 112 -6.69 -50.29 -34.50
N SER A 113 -5.50 -50.89 -34.41
CA SER A 113 -4.40 -50.34 -33.63
C SER A 113 -3.91 -49.02 -34.23
N ALA A 114 -3.79 -48.92 -35.55
CA ALA A 114 -3.39 -47.68 -36.21
C ALA A 114 -4.37 -46.52 -35.93
N GLU A 115 -5.68 -46.78 -36.00
CA GLU A 115 -6.69 -45.77 -35.68
C GLU A 115 -6.63 -45.36 -34.19
N ALA A 116 -6.43 -46.31 -33.27
CA ALA A 116 -6.27 -46.00 -31.85
C ALA A 116 -5.01 -45.15 -31.59
N THR A 117 -3.89 -45.50 -32.22
CA THR A 117 -2.62 -44.76 -32.12
C THR A 117 -2.78 -43.34 -32.64
N LYS A 118 -3.50 -43.13 -33.75
CA LYS A 118 -3.81 -41.81 -34.29
C LYS A 118 -4.64 -40.96 -33.32
N GLN A 119 -5.63 -41.56 -32.66
CA GLN A 119 -6.42 -40.87 -31.64
C GLN A 119 -5.58 -40.48 -30.42
N ILE A 120 -4.71 -41.38 -29.96
CA ILE A 120 -3.76 -41.09 -28.88
C ILE A 120 -2.82 -39.95 -29.29
N GLY A 121 -2.27 -39.97 -30.51
CA GLY A 121 -1.40 -38.91 -31.03
C GLY A 121 -2.08 -37.55 -31.05
N ALA A 122 -3.36 -37.48 -31.40
CA ALA A 122 -4.14 -36.24 -31.33
C ALA A 122 -4.25 -35.72 -29.88
N ILE A 123 -4.52 -36.60 -28.91
CA ILE A 123 -4.59 -36.24 -27.48
C ILE A 123 -3.23 -35.74 -26.98
N VAL A 124 -2.15 -36.44 -27.31
CA VAL A 124 -0.78 -36.07 -26.93
C VAL A 124 -0.41 -34.69 -27.47
N LYS A 125 -0.76 -34.40 -28.73
CA LYS A 125 -0.52 -33.08 -29.34
C LYS A 125 -1.30 -31.95 -28.65
N THR A 126 -2.53 -32.22 -28.23
CA THR A 126 -3.31 -31.28 -27.42
C THR A 126 -2.62 -31.03 -26.08
N ILE A 127 -2.17 -32.08 -25.37
CA ILE A 127 -1.44 -31.95 -24.10
C ILE A 127 -0.16 -31.13 -24.27
N GLN A 128 0.61 -31.36 -25.35
CA GLN A 128 1.81 -30.57 -25.67
C GLN A 128 1.48 -29.08 -25.87
N THR A 129 0.38 -28.78 -26.56
CA THR A 129 -0.06 -27.40 -26.77
C THR A 129 -0.51 -26.74 -25.46
N ASP A 130 -1.37 -27.42 -24.70
CA ASP A 130 -1.91 -26.93 -23.42
C ASP A 130 -0.79 -26.71 -22.38
N THR A 131 0.22 -27.58 -22.36
CA THR A 131 1.38 -27.43 -21.46
C THR A 131 2.24 -26.22 -21.85
N GLN A 132 2.48 -25.99 -23.15
CA GLN A 132 3.20 -24.81 -23.64
C GLN A 132 2.45 -23.50 -23.33
N ASP A 133 1.14 -23.48 -23.52
CA ASP A 133 0.28 -22.35 -23.17
C ASP A 133 0.28 -22.09 -21.66
N ALA A 134 0.22 -23.15 -20.86
CA ALA A 134 0.29 -23.04 -19.40
C ALA A 134 1.65 -22.50 -18.93
N VAL A 135 2.78 -22.90 -19.54
CA VAL A 135 4.10 -22.30 -19.24
C VAL A 135 4.10 -20.81 -19.55
N SER A 136 3.58 -20.42 -20.72
CA SER A 136 3.50 -19.01 -21.14
C SER A 136 2.64 -18.16 -20.18
N ALA A 137 1.51 -18.73 -19.71
CA ALA A 137 0.66 -18.11 -18.70
C ALA A 137 1.37 -17.95 -17.34
N MET A 138 2.19 -18.93 -16.94
CA MET A 138 2.99 -18.87 -15.71
C MET A 138 4.09 -17.80 -15.79
N GLU A 139 4.73 -17.62 -16.94
CA GLU A 139 5.72 -16.55 -17.16
C GLU A 139 5.06 -15.16 -17.04
N LYS A 140 3.91 -14.97 -17.70
CA LYS A 140 3.14 -13.73 -17.58
C LYS A 140 2.69 -13.46 -16.13
N SER A 141 2.26 -14.51 -15.42
CA SER A 141 1.88 -14.41 -14.00
C SER A 141 3.06 -14.04 -13.12
N THR A 142 4.25 -14.58 -13.41
CA THR A 142 5.50 -14.21 -12.72
C THR A 142 5.78 -12.72 -12.87
N GLN A 143 5.66 -12.18 -14.09
CA GLN A 143 5.86 -10.76 -14.34
C GLN A 143 4.82 -9.90 -13.59
N GLY A 144 3.55 -10.31 -13.59
CA GLY A 144 2.49 -9.63 -12.85
C GLY A 144 2.74 -9.57 -11.35
N VAL A 145 3.24 -10.66 -10.76
CA VAL A 145 3.60 -10.71 -9.33
C VAL A 145 4.80 -9.81 -9.01
N VAL A 146 5.80 -9.75 -9.89
CA VAL A 146 6.97 -8.87 -9.71
C VAL A 146 6.56 -7.38 -9.75
N GLU A 147 5.74 -6.99 -10.73
CA GLU A 147 5.22 -5.62 -10.80
C GLU A 147 4.31 -5.30 -9.61
N GLY A 148 3.47 -6.26 -9.18
CA GLY A 148 2.66 -6.14 -7.97
C GLY A 148 3.48 -5.91 -6.71
N ALA A 149 4.57 -6.68 -6.52
CA ALA A 149 5.48 -6.50 -5.39
C ALA A 149 6.16 -5.12 -5.42
N LYS A 150 6.56 -4.64 -6.59
CA LYS A 150 7.17 -3.31 -6.78
C LYS A 150 6.20 -2.17 -6.46
N LEU A 151 4.94 -2.29 -6.89
CA LEU A 151 3.91 -1.30 -6.58
C LEU A 151 3.60 -1.28 -5.07
N SER A 152 3.51 -2.45 -4.44
CA SER A 152 3.34 -2.57 -3.00
C SER A 152 4.53 -1.93 -2.26
N ASP A 153 5.77 -2.16 -2.68
CA ASP A 153 6.95 -1.54 -2.08
C ASP A 153 6.88 -0.01 -2.14
N ALA A 154 6.54 0.56 -3.29
CA ALA A 154 6.35 2.01 -3.44
C ALA A 154 5.25 2.56 -2.52
N ALA A 155 4.14 1.84 -2.35
CA ALA A 155 3.09 2.20 -1.39
C ALA A 155 3.61 2.15 0.07
N GLY A 156 4.46 1.18 0.39
CA GLY A 156 5.12 1.06 1.69
C GLY A 156 6.05 2.22 2.00
N GLN A 157 6.82 2.68 1.00
CA GLN A 157 7.68 3.87 1.12
C GLN A 157 6.84 5.13 1.38
N ALA A 158 5.75 5.34 0.64
CA ALA A 158 4.86 6.48 0.85
C ALA A 158 4.22 6.46 2.26
N LEU A 159 3.81 5.29 2.75
CA LEU A 159 3.29 5.15 4.12
C LEU A 159 4.36 5.42 5.18
N SER A 160 5.60 5.02 4.93
CA SER A 160 6.74 5.35 5.82
C SER A 160 6.97 6.86 5.89
N GLU A 161 6.92 7.55 4.75
CA GLU A 161 7.02 9.01 4.69
C GLU A 161 5.87 9.70 5.44
N ILE A 162 4.63 9.24 5.26
CA ILE A 162 3.47 9.74 6.04
C ILE A 162 3.69 9.54 7.53
N GLY A 163 4.26 8.41 7.95
CA GLY A 163 4.61 8.14 9.34
C GLY A 163 5.61 9.17 9.89
N LEU A 164 6.69 9.43 9.17
CA LEU A 164 7.71 10.42 9.55
C LEU A 164 7.12 11.83 9.65
N VAL A 165 6.34 12.25 8.65
CA VAL A 165 5.67 13.57 8.65
C VAL A 165 4.68 13.68 9.81
N SER A 166 3.91 12.63 10.10
CA SER A 166 2.97 12.61 11.22
C SER A 166 3.67 12.72 12.57
N GLN A 167 4.83 12.09 12.72
CA GLN A 167 5.65 12.19 13.92
C GLN A 167 6.23 13.61 14.11
N GLN A 168 6.76 14.21 13.04
CA GLN A 168 7.23 15.60 13.08
C GLN A 168 6.09 16.58 13.39
N LEU A 169 4.90 16.35 12.82
CA LEU A 169 3.71 17.15 13.10
C LEU A 169 3.35 17.09 14.59
N ALA A 170 3.38 15.91 15.21
CA ALA A 170 3.12 15.77 16.64
C ALA A 170 4.12 16.57 17.50
N GLN A 171 5.41 16.56 17.16
CA GLN A 171 6.45 17.34 17.86
C GLN A 171 6.25 18.85 17.70
N LEU A 172 5.93 19.32 16.49
CA LEU A 172 5.65 20.73 16.24
C LEU A 172 4.46 21.23 17.08
N ILE A 173 3.41 20.42 17.18
CA ILE A 173 2.21 20.73 17.96
C ILE A 173 2.50 20.77 19.47
N GLU A 174 3.36 19.89 19.96
CA GLU A 174 3.85 19.94 21.34
C GLU A 174 4.56 21.27 21.62
N GLY A 175 5.42 21.72 20.71
CA GLY A 175 6.08 23.04 20.78
C GLY A 175 5.10 24.22 20.76
N ILE A 176 4.04 24.15 19.93
CA ILE A 176 2.96 25.15 19.92
C ILE A 176 2.25 25.21 21.27
N THR A 177 2.00 24.05 21.88
CA THR A 177 1.35 23.96 23.20
C THR A 177 2.20 24.65 24.26
N THR A 178 3.50 24.35 24.33
CA THR A 178 4.45 25.00 25.25
C THR A 178 4.51 26.52 25.03
N THR A 179 4.57 26.97 23.78
CA THR A 179 4.61 28.40 23.44
C THR A 179 3.32 29.11 23.85
N THR A 180 2.17 28.46 23.64
CA THR A 180 0.84 28.98 24.02
C THR A 180 0.73 29.13 25.54
N GLU A 181 1.22 28.16 26.31
CA GLU A 181 1.27 28.25 27.77
C GLU A 181 2.14 29.42 28.25
N GLN A 182 3.31 29.62 27.64
CA GLN A 182 4.19 30.74 27.98
C GLN A 182 3.55 32.10 27.64
N GLN A 183 2.84 32.18 26.52
CA GLN A 183 2.12 33.38 26.10
C GLN A 183 0.93 33.67 27.01
N ALA A 184 0.22 32.63 27.50
CA ALA A 184 -0.84 32.78 28.48
C ALA A 184 -0.32 33.34 29.81
N ARG A 185 0.83 32.84 30.30
CA ARG A 185 1.50 33.40 31.50
C ARG A 185 1.88 34.86 31.31
N SER A 186 2.49 35.19 30.17
CA SER A 186 2.90 36.56 29.84
C SER A 186 1.70 37.51 29.76
N ALA A 187 0.58 37.07 29.18
CA ALA A 187 -0.65 37.85 29.11
C ALA A 187 -1.25 38.12 30.50
N ASN A 188 -1.18 37.15 31.42
CA ASN A 188 -1.60 37.36 32.81
C ASN A 188 -0.71 38.39 33.51
N THR A 189 0.62 38.34 33.33
CA THR A 189 1.52 39.36 33.88
C THR A 189 1.20 40.76 33.33
N VAL A 190 0.94 40.88 32.03
CA VAL A 190 0.53 42.17 31.43
C VAL A 190 -0.79 42.65 32.03
N ALA A 191 -1.76 41.77 32.22
CA ALA A 191 -3.03 42.12 32.85
C ALA A 191 -2.85 42.65 34.29
N THR A 192 -1.98 42.01 35.08
CA THR A 192 -1.62 42.48 36.44
C THR A 192 -0.97 43.86 36.38
N ASN A 193 0.02 44.07 35.50
CA ASN A 193 0.70 45.37 35.37
C ASN A 193 -0.29 46.49 34.95
N MET A 194 -1.28 46.18 34.10
CA MET A 194 -2.33 47.14 33.75
C MET A 194 -3.24 47.49 34.93
N GLN A 195 -3.50 46.54 35.81
CA GLN A 195 -4.24 46.75 37.05
C GLN A 195 -3.47 47.72 37.98
N ASP A 196 -2.15 47.55 38.09
CA ASP A 196 -1.28 48.42 38.89
C ASP A 196 -1.23 49.83 38.31
N ILE A 197 -1.08 49.96 36.98
CA ILE A 197 -1.13 51.27 36.29
C ILE A 197 -2.47 51.97 36.54
N LEU A 198 -3.60 51.23 36.49
CA LEU A 198 -4.91 51.79 36.79
C LEU A 198 -4.97 52.34 38.22
N SER A 199 -4.43 51.60 39.19
CA SER A 199 -4.36 52.03 40.60
C SER A 199 -3.50 53.30 40.78
N ILE A 200 -2.30 53.32 40.18
CA ILE A 200 -1.42 54.50 40.22
C ILE A 200 -2.08 55.71 39.56
N THR A 201 -2.79 55.50 38.44
CA THR A 201 -3.52 56.56 37.73
C THR A 201 -4.64 57.14 38.61
N GLN A 202 -5.36 56.29 39.35
CA GLN A 202 -6.39 56.73 40.29
C GLN A 202 -5.78 57.56 41.44
N GLN A 203 -4.69 57.08 42.06
CA GLN A 203 -3.98 57.82 43.11
C GLN A 203 -3.44 59.16 42.61
N THR A 204 -2.87 59.19 41.40
CA THR A 204 -2.37 60.42 40.77
C THR A 204 -3.50 61.42 40.52
N THR A 205 -4.66 60.93 40.10
CA THR A 205 -5.86 61.76 39.89
C THR A 205 -6.35 62.37 41.21
N GLU A 206 -6.40 61.58 42.29
CA GLU A 206 -6.73 62.09 43.63
C GLU A 206 -5.70 63.10 44.15
N GLY A 207 -4.41 62.80 44.00
CA GLY A 207 -3.31 63.70 44.36
C GLY A 207 -3.41 65.03 43.62
N THR A 208 -3.69 65.00 42.32
CA THR A 208 -3.87 66.20 41.49
C THR A 208 -5.08 67.02 41.95
N LYS A 209 -6.21 66.38 42.29
CA LYS A 209 -7.38 67.06 42.86
C LYS A 209 -7.04 67.76 44.18
N ARG A 210 -6.29 67.09 45.07
CA ARG A 210 -5.83 67.69 46.33
C ARG A 210 -4.92 68.89 46.09
N THR A 211 -3.96 68.78 45.16
CA THR A 211 -3.08 69.88 44.79
C THR A 211 -3.86 71.07 44.23
N ALA A 212 -4.87 70.84 43.38
CA ALA A 212 -5.73 71.90 42.86
C ALA A 212 -6.49 72.63 43.99
N VAL A 213 -7.00 71.90 44.99
CA VAL A 213 -7.63 72.50 46.19
C VAL A 213 -6.63 73.36 46.96
N SER A 214 -5.42 72.85 47.24
CA SER A 214 -4.39 73.61 47.95
C SER A 214 -3.93 74.86 47.19
N ILE A 215 -3.81 74.79 45.86
CA ILE A 215 -3.52 75.95 45.02
C ILE A 215 -4.65 76.99 45.12
N GLY A 216 -5.92 76.55 45.11
CA GLY A 216 -7.06 77.44 45.32
C GLY A 216 -7.03 78.15 46.67
N GLN A 217 -6.68 77.44 47.74
CA GLN A 217 -6.51 78.01 49.09
C GLN A 217 -5.35 79.02 49.15
N LEU A 218 -4.21 78.70 48.53
CA LEU A 218 -3.06 79.61 48.45
C LEU A 218 -3.40 80.88 47.66
N ALA A 219 -4.17 80.76 46.58
CA ALA A 219 -4.62 81.91 45.80
C ALA A 219 -5.52 82.84 46.64
N GLU A 220 -6.42 82.29 47.45
CA GLU A 220 -7.26 83.11 48.34
C GLU A 220 -6.43 83.76 49.45
N LEU A 221 -5.50 83.03 50.08
CA LEU A 221 -4.60 83.60 51.08
C LEU A 221 -3.73 84.74 50.51
N ALA A 222 -3.18 84.56 49.30
CA ALA A 222 -2.41 85.60 48.62
C ALA A 222 -3.26 86.86 48.34
N LYS A 223 -4.55 86.68 48.03
CA LYS A 223 -5.51 87.77 47.83
C LYS A 223 -5.84 88.49 49.14
N GLU A 224 -6.03 87.76 50.23
CA GLU A 224 -6.21 88.34 51.59
C GLU A 224 -4.98 89.15 52.04
N LEU A 225 -3.78 88.60 51.84
CA LEU A 225 -2.52 89.31 52.13
C LEU A 225 -2.38 90.57 51.28
N LYS A 226 -2.66 90.50 49.98
CA LYS A 226 -2.68 91.68 49.09
C LYS A 226 -3.69 92.73 49.57
N GLY A 227 -4.88 92.30 50.00
CA GLY A 227 -5.89 93.17 50.61
C GLY A 227 -5.38 93.84 51.88
N SER A 228 -4.76 93.08 52.78
CA SER A 228 -4.21 93.62 54.03
C SER A 228 -3.10 94.63 53.79
N VAL A 229 -2.19 94.37 52.85
CA VAL A 229 -1.10 95.29 52.49
C VAL A 229 -1.63 96.54 51.76
N SER A 230 -2.73 96.44 51.01
CA SER A 230 -3.35 97.61 50.36
C SER A 230 -3.88 98.66 51.35
N GLY A 231 -4.22 98.26 52.58
CA GLY A 231 -4.56 99.17 53.68
C GLY A 231 -3.37 99.96 54.25
N PHE A 232 -2.13 99.51 53.98
CA PHE A 232 -0.89 100.19 54.37
C PHE A 232 -0.27 101.02 53.24
N LYS A 233 -0.97 101.17 52.11
CA LYS A 233 -0.53 102.04 51.02
C LYS A 233 -0.70 103.51 51.44
N ILE A 234 0.37 104.10 51.95
CA ILE A 234 0.51 105.54 52.17
C ILE A 234 0.65 106.20 50.79
N ALA A 235 0.00 107.35 50.64
CA ALA A 235 -0.19 108.21 49.45
C ALA A 235 0.85 108.11 48.32
#